data_AF-A0A2J6SMP4-F1
#
_entry.id   AF-A0A2J6SMP4-F1
#
_cell.length_a   1.000
_cell.length_b   1.000
_cell.length_c   1.000
_cell.angle_alpha   90.00
_cell.angle_beta   90.00
_cell.angle_gamma   90.00
#
_symmetry.space_group_name_H-M   'P 1'
#
loop_
_entity.id
_entity.type
_entity.pdbx_description
1 polymer ?
#
loop_
_entity_poly.entity_id
_entity_poly.type
_entity_poly.pdbx_seq_one_letter_code
_entity_poly.pdbx_strand_id
1 'polypeptide(L)'
;LPASNREPSGGGQNFTHCCLLAVNASLEVLNGSVVEKVPYYLNASVDDLLAATKAGQFPCGAVWDGNSVGAPIVEVPYAWVEETCPGWQLSTSGIESQWLSPFVGFLLPAVIFCLTIPRRRKLTVWHQLFVPDLSRAISWLLAPLAMVLAGMCAICDTISWLAMCFAFASPMLLSGFYEAYLDYIIINFLQEKTENFRLTLDMRARLLFVVLCGNLDLEVKIRESDRQFMEWNTLHQNGNEHWPNFTTTTEQNPSSPWTHPAWLWLRGRSKRDWVEKVWKTYKLRPPAGQKGEFVLDEDMDALRRSLTFTVYAISQISQIVLWMWAFAGPPQQGKLLSFLRKGGVLDRNGFFTPTDTRTLWSRETYFSLKSVWAILWYGLASTLGIGGVFTSIGGTMMQLIGVYRSGKCLINAEWWTKPNGGVGVIISSNYALEIEDAKKHWASCGITATMFLGVVAFCGWWYQRRVRDLFRELVNDLGNPRTDREDVKATV
;
A
#
# COMPACT_ATOMS: atom_id res chain seq x y z
N LEU A 1 24.79 42.71 -6.50
CA LEU A 1 24.68 41.60 -7.48
C LEU A 1 23.31 41.73 -8.15
N PRO A 2 23.21 41.69 -9.49
CA PRO A 2 21.98 42.05 -10.16
C PRO A 2 20.90 41.00 -9.88
N ALA A 3 19.82 41.43 -9.24
CA ALA A 3 18.55 40.73 -9.24
C ALA A 3 18.09 40.66 -10.70
N SER A 4 18.50 39.63 -11.44
CA SER A 4 17.91 39.36 -12.75
C SER A 4 16.44 39.05 -12.49
N ASN A 5 15.53 39.79 -13.13
CA ASN A 5 14.09 39.57 -13.16
C ASN A 5 13.76 38.09 -13.46
N ARG A 6 13.80 37.22 -12.46
CA ARG A 6 13.27 35.86 -12.55
C ARG A 6 11.80 35.96 -12.21
N GLU A 7 10.96 35.43 -13.08
CA GLU A 7 9.52 35.34 -12.79
C GLU A 7 9.33 34.62 -11.45
N PRO A 8 8.65 35.24 -10.47
CA PRO A 8 8.47 34.69 -9.12
C PRO A 8 7.75 33.32 -9.13
N SER A 9 7.03 33.01 -10.20
CA SER A 9 6.31 31.75 -10.43
C SER A 9 7.15 30.64 -11.08
N GLY A 10 8.29 30.97 -11.69
CA GLY A 10 9.09 30.02 -12.51
C GLY A 10 10.02 29.09 -11.73
N GLY A 11 10.15 29.29 -10.41
CA GLY A 11 11.10 28.55 -9.58
C GLY A 11 12.54 29.05 -9.71
N GLY A 12 13.49 28.35 -9.08
CA GLY A 12 14.91 28.71 -9.11
C GLY A 12 15.34 29.68 -8.00
N GLN A 13 14.63 29.68 -6.88
CA GLN A 13 15.04 30.35 -5.66
C GLN A 13 16.26 29.65 -5.05
N ASN A 14 17.07 30.40 -4.30
CA ASN A 14 18.15 29.86 -3.49
C ASN A 14 17.94 30.34 -2.04
N PHE A 15 17.56 29.44 -1.13
CA PHE A 15 17.33 29.75 0.29
C PHE A 15 18.61 30.24 0.97
N THR A 16 19.80 29.81 0.53
CA THR A 16 21.06 30.38 1.01
C THR A 16 21.15 31.86 0.66
N HIS A 17 20.72 32.26 -0.54
CA HIS A 17 20.67 33.67 -0.92
C HIS A 17 19.63 34.44 -0.11
N CYS A 18 18.45 33.87 0.13
CA CYS A 18 17.42 34.49 0.97
C CYS A 18 17.88 34.69 2.41
N CYS A 19 18.57 33.71 2.98
CA CYS A 19 19.20 33.83 4.28
C CYS A 19 20.25 34.96 4.27
N LEU A 20 21.10 35.05 3.24
CA LEU A 20 22.08 36.13 3.13
C LEU A 20 21.41 37.51 3.02
N LEU A 21 20.28 37.62 2.32
CA LEU A 21 19.51 38.86 2.24
C LEU A 21 18.94 39.25 3.61
N ALA A 22 18.45 38.30 4.40
CA ALA A 22 17.95 38.56 5.75
C ALA A 22 19.09 38.99 6.70
N VAL A 23 20.24 38.33 6.63
CA VAL A 23 21.44 38.73 7.40
C VAL A 23 21.87 40.15 7.00
N ASN A 24 21.92 40.44 5.70
CA ASN A 24 22.27 41.77 5.20
C ASN A 24 21.23 42.83 5.56
N ALA A 25 19.95 42.49 5.66
CA ALA A 25 18.90 43.40 6.13
C ALA A 25 19.02 43.72 7.63
N SER A 26 19.61 42.80 8.40
CA SER A 26 19.78 42.92 9.86
C SER A 26 21.06 43.66 10.28
N LEU A 27 21.97 43.95 9.34
CA LEU A 27 23.29 44.50 9.63
C LEU A 27 23.58 45.74 8.77
N GLU A 28 24.26 46.73 9.34
CA GLU A 28 24.74 47.92 8.63
C GLU A 28 26.20 48.19 8.98
N VAL A 29 26.97 48.72 8.04
CA VAL A 29 28.37 49.09 8.29
C VAL A 29 28.45 50.58 8.59
N LEU A 30 28.61 50.94 9.86
CA LEU A 30 28.82 52.32 10.30
C LEU A 30 30.28 52.49 10.73
N ASN A 31 30.98 53.44 10.10
CA ASN A 31 32.38 53.79 10.42
C ASN A 31 33.36 52.59 10.42
N GLY A 32 33.13 51.60 9.54
CA GLY A 32 33.96 50.39 9.46
C GLY A 32 33.64 49.33 10.52
N SER A 33 32.70 49.59 11.43
CA SER A 33 32.14 48.60 12.35
C SER A 33 30.78 48.09 11.87
N VAL A 34 30.53 46.79 12.01
CA VAL A 34 29.22 46.19 11.71
C VAL A 34 28.33 46.42 12.92
N VAL A 35 27.19 47.08 12.72
CA VAL A 35 26.19 47.36 13.73
C VAL A 35 24.85 46.72 13.36
N GLU A 36 24.01 46.47 14.35
CA GLU A 36 22.67 45.91 14.15
C GLU A 36 21.72 46.96 13.54
N LYS A 37 20.90 46.53 12.59
CA LYS A 37 19.91 47.36 11.88
C LYS A 37 18.50 46.86 12.16
N VAL A 38 17.55 47.78 12.30
CA VAL A 38 16.11 47.46 12.42
C VAL A 38 15.49 47.46 11.01
N PRO A 39 14.74 46.42 10.60
CA PRO A 39 14.34 45.23 11.37
C PRO A 39 15.48 44.21 11.53
N TYR A 40 15.52 43.58 12.70
CA TYR A 40 16.55 42.61 13.08
C TYR A 40 16.00 41.18 12.98
N TYR A 41 16.62 40.35 12.14
CA TYR A 41 16.22 38.96 11.85
C TYR A 41 17.22 37.92 12.34
N LEU A 42 18.35 38.35 12.91
CA LEU A 42 19.31 37.44 13.55
C LEU A 42 18.85 37.21 15.00
N ASN A 43 19.06 36.02 15.54
CA ASN A 43 18.88 35.78 16.98
C ASN A 43 20.24 35.47 17.64
N ALA A 44 21.24 36.32 17.39
CA ALA A 44 22.60 36.21 17.95
C ALA A 44 23.37 37.52 17.78
N SER A 45 24.34 37.81 18.65
CA SER A 45 25.14 39.05 18.53
C SER A 45 26.04 39.05 17.29
N VAL A 46 26.50 40.23 16.88
CA VAL A 46 27.50 40.38 15.80
C VAL A 46 28.77 39.55 16.11
N ASP A 47 29.19 39.50 17.37
CA ASP A 47 30.34 38.72 17.80
C ASP A 47 30.10 37.20 17.64
N ASP A 48 28.90 36.73 17.96
CA ASP A 48 28.51 35.32 17.76
C ASP A 48 28.50 34.96 16.28
N LEU A 49 28.00 35.87 15.42
CA LEU A 49 28.02 35.67 13.97
C LEU A 49 29.45 35.60 13.42
N LEU A 50 30.34 36.47 13.91
CA LEU A 50 31.76 36.45 13.53
C LEU A 50 32.46 35.18 14.04
N ALA A 51 32.15 34.73 15.26
CA ALA A 51 32.66 33.48 15.83
C ALA A 51 32.17 32.27 15.02
N ALA A 52 30.89 32.21 14.70
CA ALA A 52 30.29 31.17 13.88
C ALA A 52 30.88 31.15 12.45
N THR A 53 31.13 32.32 11.85
CA THR A 53 31.81 32.43 10.55
C THR A 53 33.22 31.86 10.61
N LYS A 54 34.00 32.17 11.66
CA LYS A 54 35.34 31.61 11.85
C LYS A 54 35.32 30.10 12.05
N ALA A 55 34.27 29.56 12.67
CA ALA A 55 34.06 28.13 12.87
C ALA A 55 33.51 27.41 11.62
N GLY A 56 33.22 28.11 10.52
CA GLY A 56 32.58 27.52 9.34
C GLY A 56 31.08 27.21 9.54
N GLN A 57 30.47 27.71 10.61
CA GLN A 57 29.06 27.55 10.97
C GLN A 57 28.26 28.82 10.64
N PHE A 58 28.52 29.41 9.48
CA PHE A 58 27.73 30.57 9.04
C PHE A 58 26.28 30.15 8.76
N PRO A 59 25.25 30.84 9.29
CA PRO A 59 23.86 30.36 9.32
C PRO A 59 23.24 30.08 7.96
N CYS A 60 23.73 30.73 6.90
CA CYS A 60 23.26 30.52 5.54
C CYS A 60 24.11 29.45 4.85
N GLY A 61 23.73 28.18 5.01
CA GLY A 61 24.42 27.05 4.39
C GLY A 61 25.38 26.29 5.30
N ALA A 62 25.28 26.49 6.62
CA ALA A 62 25.98 25.67 7.61
C ALA A 62 25.68 24.17 7.40
N VAL A 63 26.73 23.36 7.56
CA VAL A 63 26.69 21.90 7.47
C VAL A 63 27.04 21.32 8.83
N TRP A 64 26.40 20.21 9.19
CA TRP A 64 26.69 19.50 10.42
C TRP A 64 28.17 19.11 10.52
N ASP A 65 28.85 19.63 11.54
CA ASP A 65 30.28 19.43 11.84
C ASP A 65 30.52 18.55 13.08
N GLY A 66 29.45 18.01 13.68
CA GLY A 66 29.51 17.28 14.93
C GLY A 66 29.16 18.11 16.18
N ASN A 67 29.07 19.44 16.08
CA ASN A 67 28.83 20.33 17.20
C ASN A 67 27.33 20.61 17.42
N SER A 68 26.80 20.25 18.60
CA SER A 68 25.39 20.47 18.95
C SER A 68 24.98 21.93 19.12
N VAL A 69 25.93 22.87 19.21
CA VAL A 69 25.63 24.31 19.27
C VAL A 69 25.03 24.80 17.96
N GLY A 70 25.45 24.23 16.83
CA GLY A 70 24.97 24.62 15.50
C GLY A 70 25.29 26.07 15.12
N ALA A 71 24.66 26.54 14.05
CA ALA A 71 24.75 27.91 13.59
C ALA A 71 23.72 28.84 14.27
N PRO A 72 23.99 30.17 14.32
CA PRO A 72 23.01 31.16 14.76
C PRO A 72 21.66 31.06 14.02
N ILE A 73 20.57 31.41 14.70
CA ILE A 73 19.23 31.36 14.09
C ILE A 73 18.98 32.65 13.30
N VAL A 74 18.49 32.50 12.07
CA VAL A 74 17.96 33.59 11.24
C VAL A 74 16.47 33.36 11.06
N GLU A 75 15.66 34.20 11.69
CA GLU A 75 14.20 34.08 11.72
C GLU A 75 13.57 35.33 11.10
N VAL A 76 12.75 35.12 10.07
CA VAL A 76 12.08 36.18 9.33
C VAL A 76 10.57 35.96 9.33
N PRO A 77 9.74 37.02 9.35
CA PRO A 77 8.31 36.87 9.14
C PRO A 77 8.01 36.22 7.79
N TYR A 78 7.02 35.34 7.73
CA TYR A 78 6.60 34.69 6.48
C TYR A 78 6.27 35.70 5.36
N ALA A 79 5.64 36.83 5.71
CA ALA A 79 5.37 37.91 4.76
C ALA A 79 6.65 38.46 4.11
N TRP A 80 7.75 38.55 4.87
CA TRP A 80 9.04 38.98 4.33
C TRP A 80 9.61 37.97 3.34
N VAL A 81 9.46 36.67 3.61
CA VAL A 81 9.87 35.60 2.69
C VAL A 81 9.05 35.65 1.41
N GLU A 82 7.73 35.81 1.52
CA GLU A 82 6.83 35.89 0.38
C GLU A 82 7.12 37.09 -0.53
N GLU A 83 7.44 38.25 0.07
CA GLU A 83 7.76 39.48 -0.66
C GLU A 83 9.18 39.50 -1.23
N THR A 84 10.19 39.19 -0.40
CA THR A 84 11.61 39.33 -0.76
C THR A 84 12.12 38.12 -1.53
N CYS A 85 11.51 36.96 -1.29
CA CYS A 85 12.01 35.65 -1.68
C CYS A 85 10.87 34.75 -2.19
N PRO A 86 10.12 35.17 -3.23
CA PRO A 86 9.06 34.35 -3.80
C PRO A 86 9.61 33.14 -4.56
N GLY A 87 8.85 32.05 -4.55
CA GLY A 87 9.11 30.85 -5.36
C GLY A 87 9.48 29.61 -4.55
N TRP A 88 10.29 28.75 -5.18
CA TRP A 88 10.76 27.49 -4.62
C TRP A 88 12.19 27.20 -5.08
N GLN A 89 12.95 26.49 -4.25
CA GLN A 89 14.29 25.99 -4.56
C GLN A 89 14.23 24.50 -4.90
N LEU A 90 14.89 24.07 -5.97
CA LEU A 90 15.18 22.65 -6.22
C LEU A 90 16.12 22.13 -5.14
N SER A 91 15.78 21.01 -4.49
CA SER A 91 16.76 20.37 -3.62
C SER A 91 18.00 19.98 -4.43
N THR A 92 19.15 20.27 -3.85
CA THR A 92 20.44 19.79 -4.33
C THR A 92 20.61 18.34 -3.91
N SER A 93 20.67 17.44 -4.89
CA SER A 93 20.88 15.99 -4.74
C SER A 93 22.14 15.59 -3.96
N GLY A 94 23.03 16.54 -3.67
CA GLY A 94 24.27 16.32 -2.91
C GLY A 94 24.07 16.07 -1.41
N ILE A 95 22.88 16.27 -0.84
CA ILE A 95 22.63 15.96 0.57
C ILE A 95 22.07 14.52 0.67
N GLU A 96 22.96 13.56 0.93
CA GLU A 96 22.66 12.13 0.96
C GLU A 96 21.47 11.75 1.86
N SER A 97 21.35 12.42 3.02
CA SER A 97 20.28 12.14 3.98
C SER A 97 18.87 12.38 3.43
N GLN A 98 18.72 13.24 2.42
CA GLN A 98 17.40 13.61 1.88
C GLN A 98 16.81 12.55 0.96
N TRP A 99 17.63 11.80 0.21
CA TRP A 99 17.16 10.77 -0.71
C TRP A 99 17.43 9.35 -0.22
N LEU A 100 18.44 9.14 0.63
CA LEU A 100 18.78 7.81 1.15
C LEU A 100 17.70 7.29 2.10
N SER A 101 17.16 8.14 2.96
CA SER A 101 16.16 7.75 3.96
C SER A 101 14.88 7.18 3.32
N PRO A 102 14.23 7.84 2.34
CA PRO A 102 13.04 7.26 1.72
C PRO A 102 13.37 6.13 0.74
N PHE A 103 14.57 6.09 0.15
CA PHE A 103 15.02 4.99 -0.69
C PHE A 103 15.15 3.69 0.11
N VAL A 104 15.90 3.71 1.22
CA VAL A 104 16.13 2.54 2.07
C VAL A 104 14.87 2.19 2.87
N GLY A 105 14.14 3.18 3.38
CA GLY A 105 12.96 2.98 4.23
C GLY A 105 11.73 2.46 3.48
N PHE A 106 11.56 2.80 2.20
CA PHE A 106 10.33 2.49 1.47
C PHE A 106 10.55 1.81 0.11
N LEU A 107 11.45 2.35 -0.72
CA LEU A 107 11.59 1.87 -2.10
C LEU A 107 12.26 0.50 -2.17
N LEU A 108 13.36 0.30 -1.44
CA LEU A 108 14.12 -0.95 -1.46
C LEU A 108 13.30 -2.15 -0.98
N PRO A 109 12.57 -2.10 0.16
CA PRO A 109 11.67 -3.18 0.57
C PRO A 109 10.56 -3.46 -0.45
N ALA A 110 9.97 -2.41 -1.05
CA ALA A 110 8.92 -2.57 -2.06
C ALA A 110 9.47 -3.25 -3.33
N VAL A 111 10.67 -2.89 -3.79
CA VAL A 111 11.33 -3.57 -4.93
C VAL A 111 11.59 -5.03 -4.60
N ILE A 112 12.17 -5.33 -3.43
CA ILE A 112 12.42 -6.71 -2.99
C ILE A 112 11.10 -7.49 -2.98
N PHE A 113 10.03 -6.92 -2.44
CA PHE A 113 8.71 -7.54 -2.45
C PHE A 113 8.18 -7.82 -3.87
N CYS A 114 8.28 -6.85 -4.78
CA CYS A 114 7.86 -7.01 -6.18
C CYS A 114 8.65 -8.08 -6.94
N LEU A 115 9.93 -8.27 -6.60
CA LEU A 115 10.82 -9.25 -7.24
C LEU A 115 10.70 -10.65 -6.64
N THR A 116 10.50 -10.76 -5.33
CA THR A 116 10.48 -12.04 -4.60
C THR A 116 9.14 -12.75 -4.68
N ILE A 117 8.03 -12.00 -4.69
CA ILE A 117 6.70 -12.62 -4.74
C ILE A 117 6.35 -13.03 -6.17
N PRO A 118 5.98 -14.30 -6.41
CA PRO A 118 5.59 -14.76 -7.73
C PRO A 118 4.35 -14.01 -8.24
N ARG A 119 4.51 -13.33 -9.38
CA ARG A 119 3.49 -12.47 -9.99
C ARG A 119 2.67 -13.24 -11.02
N ARG A 120 1.34 -13.14 -10.93
CA ARG A 120 0.39 -13.78 -11.86
C ARG A 120 0.39 -13.13 -13.25
N ARG A 121 0.63 -11.81 -13.32
CA ARG A 121 0.76 -11.07 -14.58
C ARG A 121 2.15 -10.48 -14.66
N LYS A 122 2.87 -10.87 -15.72
CA LYS A 122 4.13 -10.26 -16.13
C LYS A 122 3.87 -9.67 -17.51
N LEU A 123 4.40 -8.49 -17.80
CA LEU A 123 4.50 -8.05 -19.18
C LEU A 123 5.34 -9.08 -19.94
N THR A 124 4.67 -9.90 -20.76
CA THR A 124 5.33 -10.92 -21.55
C THR A 124 6.13 -10.21 -22.63
N VAL A 125 7.46 -10.21 -22.50
CA VAL A 125 8.31 -9.80 -23.60
C VAL A 125 8.06 -10.78 -24.75
N TRP A 126 7.88 -10.24 -25.95
CA TRP A 126 7.59 -11.06 -27.12
C TRP A 126 8.69 -12.11 -27.29
N HIS A 127 8.33 -13.39 -27.24
CA HIS A 127 9.28 -14.50 -27.29
C HIS A 127 10.15 -14.48 -28.56
N GLN A 128 9.67 -13.84 -29.63
CA GLN A 128 10.40 -13.66 -30.89
C GLN A 128 11.58 -12.67 -30.79
N LEU A 129 11.64 -11.83 -29.75
CA LEU A 129 12.79 -10.97 -29.47
C LEU A 129 13.96 -11.76 -28.86
N PHE A 130 13.72 -12.99 -28.41
CA PHE A 130 14.71 -13.84 -27.74
C PHE A 130 14.86 -15.20 -28.45
N VAL A 131 14.95 -15.19 -29.77
CA VAL A 131 15.28 -16.43 -30.50
C VAL A 131 16.76 -16.74 -30.24
N PRO A 132 17.10 -17.90 -29.64
CA PRO A 132 18.47 -18.27 -29.27
C PRO A 132 19.39 -18.59 -30.46
N ASP A 133 18.90 -18.49 -31.70
CA ASP A 133 19.67 -18.73 -32.91
C ASP A 133 20.66 -17.58 -33.20
N LEU A 134 21.84 -17.69 -32.59
CA LEU A 134 23.01 -16.83 -32.84
C LEU A 134 23.67 -17.08 -34.22
N SER A 135 23.14 -18.01 -35.01
CA SER A 135 23.70 -18.44 -36.29
C SER A 135 23.58 -17.40 -37.41
N ARG A 136 22.70 -16.39 -37.29
CA ARG A 136 22.53 -15.31 -38.27
C ARG A 136 23.14 -13.99 -37.78
N ALA A 137 23.94 -13.34 -38.64
CA ALA A 137 24.54 -12.02 -38.35
C ALA A 137 23.48 -10.93 -38.03
N ILE A 138 22.28 -11.05 -38.60
CA ILE A 138 21.14 -10.17 -38.29
C ILE A 138 20.71 -10.31 -36.82
N SER A 139 20.77 -11.51 -36.23
CA SER A 139 20.45 -11.73 -34.82
C SER A 139 21.40 -11.00 -33.89
N TRP A 140 22.69 -10.89 -34.25
CA TRP A 140 23.68 -10.13 -33.48
C TRP A 140 23.42 -8.63 -33.49
N LEU A 141 22.91 -8.09 -34.61
CA LEU A 141 22.55 -6.67 -34.71
C LEU A 141 21.22 -6.36 -33.99
N LEU A 142 20.27 -7.31 -34.00
CA LEU A 142 18.99 -7.16 -33.31
C LEU A 142 19.07 -7.40 -31.80
N ALA A 143 20.01 -8.22 -31.31
CA ALA A 143 20.10 -8.59 -29.90
C ALA A 143 20.25 -7.39 -28.94
N PRO A 144 21.09 -6.37 -29.20
CA PRO A 144 21.16 -5.18 -28.35
C PRO A 144 19.84 -4.41 -28.31
N LEU A 145 19.15 -4.27 -29.45
CA LEU A 145 17.85 -3.61 -29.53
C LEU A 145 16.79 -4.39 -28.74
N ALA A 146 16.78 -5.72 -28.88
CA ALA A 146 15.89 -6.61 -28.13
C ALA A 146 16.15 -6.55 -26.62
N MET A 147 17.43 -6.49 -26.20
CA MET A 147 17.79 -6.30 -24.79
C MET A 147 17.32 -4.95 -24.23
N VAL A 148 17.47 -3.86 -24.99
CA VAL A 148 16.98 -2.53 -24.57
C VAL A 148 15.46 -2.54 -24.46
N LEU A 149 14.75 -3.09 -25.44
CA LEU A 149 13.29 -3.21 -25.40
C LEU A 149 12.81 -4.06 -24.23
N ALA A 150 13.44 -5.21 -23.99
CA ALA A 150 13.13 -6.07 -22.86
C ALA A 150 13.43 -5.39 -21.53
N GLY A 151 14.54 -4.65 -21.43
CA GLY A 151 14.90 -3.84 -20.27
C GLY A 151 13.84 -2.78 -19.98
N MET A 152 13.38 -2.04 -21.00
CA MET A 152 12.28 -1.07 -20.86
C MET A 152 10.98 -1.74 -20.42
N CYS A 153 10.61 -2.88 -21.01
CA CYS A 153 9.42 -3.64 -20.57
C CYS A 153 9.54 -4.08 -19.11
N ALA A 154 10.70 -4.58 -18.67
CA ALA A 154 10.94 -4.98 -17.29
C ALA A 154 10.92 -3.80 -16.30
N ILE A 155 11.47 -2.65 -16.69
CA ILE A 155 11.42 -1.42 -15.91
C ILE A 155 9.97 -0.93 -15.77
N CYS A 156 9.22 -0.85 -16.88
CA CYS A 156 7.81 -0.46 -16.86
C CYS A 156 6.96 -1.41 -16.02
N ASP A 157 7.19 -2.72 -16.12
CA ASP A 157 6.53 -3.73 -15.29
C ASP A 157 6.84 -3.49 -13.81
N THR A 158 8.12 -3.30 -13.46
CA THR A 158 8.56 -3.06 -12.08
C THR A 158 7.97 -1.77 -11.50
N ILE A 159 7.99 -0.67 -12.26
CA ILE A 159 7.39 0.61 -11.86
C ILE A 159 5.88 0.45 -11.66
N SER A 160 5.18 -0.23 -12.57
CA SER A 160 3.73 -0.47 -12.46
C SER A 160 3.40 -1.31 -11.23
N TRP A 161 4.27 -2.24 -10.85
CA TRP A 161 4.08 -3.05 -9.66
C TRP A 161 4.40 -2.31 -8.37
N LEU A 162 5.46 -1.51 -8.34
CA LEU A 162 5.75 -0.59 -7.24
C LEU A 162 4.57 0.37 -7.02
N ALA A 163 4.04 0.93 -8.10
CA ALA A 163 2.85 1.77 -8.11
C ALA A 163 1.66 1.08 -7.46
N MET A 164 1.40 -0.17 -7.84
CA MET A 164 0.33 -0.98 -7.25
C MET A 164 0.58 -1.27 -5.78
N CYS A 165 1.81 -1.62 -5.38
CA CYS A 165 2.15 -1.86 -3.99
C CYS A 165 1.91 -0.63 -3.12
N PHE A 166 2.27 0.56 -3.59
CA PHE A 166 1.98 1.79 -2.86
C PHE A 166 0.49 2.12 -2.84
N ALA A 167 -0.20 2.05 -3.97
CA ALA A 167 -1.61 2.43 -4.02
C ALA A 167 -2.55 1.47 -3.28
N PHE A 168 -2.19 0.19 -3.21
CA PHE A 168 -3.02 -0.87 -2.63
C PHE A 168 -2.42 -1.50 -1.36
N ALA A 169 -1.46 -0.85 -0.71
CA ALA A 169 -0.88 -1.34 0.55
C ALA A 169 -1.95 -1.61 1.61
N SER A 170 -2.88 -0.67 1.81
CA SER A 170 -3.93 -0.79 2.84
C SER A 170 -4.95 -1.89 2.52
N PRO A 171 -5.54 -1.94 1.31
CA PRO A 171 -6.39 -3.08 0.91
C PRO A 171 -5.70 -4.43 1.02
N MET A 172 -4.41 -4.51 0.70
CA MET A 172 -3.62 -5.74 0.78
C MET A 172 -3.45 -6.21 2.23
N LEU A 173 -3.15 -5.28 3.13
CA LEU A 173 -3.01 -5.54 4.57
C LEU A 173 -4.36 -5.92 5.21
N LEU A 174 -5.45 -5.24 4.85
CA LEU A 174 -6.80 -5.58 5.32
C LEU A 174 -7.26 -6.95 4.80
N SER A 175 -6.99 -7.27 3.54
CA SER A 175 -7.26 -8.59 2.96
C SER A 175 -6.50 -9.70 3.70
N GLY A 176 -5.22 -9.45 4.03
CA GLY A 176 -4.41 -10.38 4.82
C GLY A 176 -4.94 -10.60 6.23
N PHE A 177 -5.35 -9.54 6.94
CA PHE A 177 -5.98 -9.67 8.25
C PHE A 177 -7.31 -10.41 8.19
N TYR A 178 -8.14 -10.13 7.19
CA TYR A 178 -9.41 -10.82 7.01
C TYR A 178 -9.22 -12.31 6.70
N GLU A 179 -8.23 -12.67 5.86
CA GLU A 179 -7.86 -14.06 5.59
C GLU A 179 -7.44 -14.78 6.89
N ALA A 180 -6.57 -14.15 7.69
CA ALA A 180 -6.13 -14.67 8.99
C ALA A 180 -7.30 -14.85 9.98
N TYR A 181 -8.24 -13.90 10.01
CA TYR A 181 -9.43 -14.00 10.83
C TYR A 181 -10.33 -15.18 10.41
N LEU A 182 -10.52 -15.39 9.10
CA LEU A 182 -11.26 -16.53 8.59
C LEU A 182 -10.57 -17.85 8.91
N ASP A 183 -9.24 -17.93 8.78
CA ASP A 183 -8.46 -19.11 9.18
C ASP A 183 -8.66 -19.47 10.64
N TYR A 184 -8.58 -18.46 11.50
CA TYR A 184 -8.82 -18.63 12.93
C TYR A 184 -10.22 -19.20 13.22
N ILE A 185 -11.26 -18.67 12.56
CA ILE A 185 -12.63 -19.19 12.70
C ILE A 185 -12.73 -20.64 12.24
N ILE A 186 -12.17 -20.98 11.08
CA ILE A 186 -12.26 -22.34 10.52
C ILE A 186 -11.52 -23.34 11.41
N ILE A 187 -10.33 -22.99 11.91
CA ILE A 187 -9.54 -23.85 12.80
C ILE A 187 -10.25 -24.06 14.13
N ASN A 188 -10.77 -23.00 14.76
CA ASN A 188 -11.52 -23.14 16.01
C ASN A 188 -12.79 -24.00 15.82
N PHE A 189 -13.50 -23.80 14.71
CA PHE A 189 -14.66 -24.63 14.37
C PHE A 189 -14.27 -26.09 14.17
N LEU A 190 -13.14 -26.35 13.50
CA LEU A 190 -12.61 -27.71 13.31
C LEU A 190 -12.27 -28.37 14.65
N GLN A 191 -11.57 -27.66 15.55
CA GLN A 191 -11.22 -28.17 16.87
C GLN A 191 -12.48 -28.50 17.69
N GLU A 192 -13.38 -27.53 17.85
CA GLU A 192 -14.61 -27.70 18.64
C GLU A 192 -15.46 -28.88 18.13
N LYS A 193 -15.57 -29.05 16.81
CA LYS A 193 -16.42 -30.10 16.24
C LYS A 193 -15.74 -31.46 16.10
N THR A 194 -14.41 -31.49 16.07
CA THR A 194 -13.61 -32.73 16.10
C THR A 194 -13.72 -33.38 17.48
N GLU A 195 -13.56 -32.59 18.55
CA GLU A 195 -13.74 -33.06 19.93
C GLU A 195 -15.15 -33.60 20.19
N ASN A 196 -16.15 -33.05 19.52
CA ASN A 196 -17.54 -33.47 19.64
C ASN A 196 -17.96 -34.61 18.68
N PHE A 197 -17.03 -35.19 17.90
CA PHE A 197 -17.29 -36.26 16.91
C PHE A 197 -18.39 -35.93 15.88
N ARG A 198 -18.53 -34.64 15.51
CA ARG A 198 -19.61 -34.18 14.61
C ARG A 198 -19.21 -34.02 13.15
N LEU A 199 -17.91 -34.09 12.82
CA LEU A 199 -17.42 -34.02 11.44
C LEU A 199 -16.83 -35.35 10.96
N THR A 200 -17.15 -35.69 9.72
CA THR A 200 -16.52 -36.79 8.96
C THR A 200 -15.10 -36.42 8.52
N LEU A 201 -14.26 -37.42 8.27
CA LEU A 201 -12.86 -37.25 7.86
C LEU A 201 -12.74 -36.42 6.56
N ASP A 202 -13.59 -36.67 5.58
CA ASP A 202 -13.64 -35.91 4.32
C ASP A 202 -13.95 -34.41 4.55
N MET A 203 -14.86 -34.08 5.48
CA MET A 203 -15.15 -32.68 5.81
C MET A 203 -13.97 -31.99 6.50
N ARG A 204 -13.28 -32.69 7.41
CA ARG A 204 -12.07 -32.17 8.08
C ARG A 204 -10.96 -31.91 7.07
N ALA A 205 -10.69 -32.87 6.19
CA ALA A 205 -9.70 -32.75 5.13
C ALA A 205 -10.01 -31.56 4.20
N ARG A 206 -11.27 -31.39 3.78
CA ARG A 206 -11.68 -30.26 2.92
C ARG A 206 -11.53 -28.91 3.59
N LEU A 207 -11.93 -28.77 4.87
CA LEU A 207 -11.78 -27.52 5.62
C LEU A 207 -10.31 -27.15 5.86
N LEU A 208 -9.47 -28.14 6.20
CA LEU A 208 -8.02 -27.95 6.28
C LEU A 208 -7.44 -27.57 4.91
N PHE A 209 -7.90 -28.21 3.84
CA PHE A 209 -7.52 -27.84 2.48
C PHE A 209 -7.92 -26.38 2.17
N VAL A 210 -9.08 -25.88 2.63
CA VAL A 210 -9.45 -24.46 2.49
C VAL A 210 -8.48 -23.53 3.21
N VAL A 211 -8.05 -23.90 4.42
CA VAL A 211 -7.07 -23.12 5.20
C VAL A 211 -5.74 -23.06 4.44
N LEU A 212 -5.27 -24.20 3.93
CA LEU A 212 -3.99 -24.30 3.20
C LEU A 212 -4.04 -23.63 1.81
N CYS A 213 -5.16 -23.80 1.11
CA CYS A 213 -5.35 -23.39 -0.28
C CYS A 213 -6.19 -22.13 -0.45
N GLY A 214 -6.55 -21.40 0.61
CA GLY A 214 -7.39 -20.20 0.56
C GLY A 214 -6.89 -19.07 -0.36
N ASN A 215 -5.69 -19.25 -0.92
CA ASN A 215 -5.08 -18.42 -1.96
C ASN A 215 -5.33 -18.88 -3.39
N LEU A 216 -6.14 -19.90 -3.62
CA LEU A 216 -6.33 -20.51 -4.92
C LEU A 216 -7.69 -20.13 -5.51
N ASP A 217 -7.65 -19.57 -6.72
CA ASP A 217 -8.81 -19.11 -7.47
C ASP A 217 -9.62 -20.33 -7.95
N LEU A 218 -10.82 -20.54 -7.39
CA LEU A 218 -11.66 -21.70 -7.66
C LEU A 218 -12.41 -21.62 -8.99
N GLU A 219 -12.68 -20.41 -9.47
CA GLU A 219 -13.29 -20.21 -10.77
C GLU A 219 -12.18 -20.01 -11.80
N VAL A 220 -11.59 -21.12 -12.23
CA VAL A 220 -10.81 -21.12 -13.47
C VAL A 220 -11.83 -20.93 -14.60
N LYS A 221 -12.08 -19.67 -14.98
CA LYS A 221 -12.54 -19.40 -16.33
C LYS A 221 -11.41 -19.87 -17.24
N ILE A 222 -11.57 -21.06 -17.82
CA ILE A 222 -10.61 -21.61 -18.78
C ILE A 222 -10.39 -20.54 -19.84
N ARG A 223 -9.18 -19.97 -19.86
CA ARG A 223 -8.84 -18.94 -20.81
C ARG A 223 -8.61 -19.63 -22.15
N GLU A 224 -8.99 -18.98 -23.24
CA GLU A 224 -8.92 -19.58 -24.58
C GLU A 224 -7.49 -19.98 -24.97
N SER A 225 -6.48 -19.28 -24.43
CA SER A 225 -5.06 -19.66 -24.53
C SER A 225 -4.69 -20.96 -23.80
N ASP A 226 -5.29 -21.20 -22.63
CA ASP A 226 -5.04 -22.40 -21.82
C ASP A 226 -5.77 -23.60 -22.43
N ARG A 227 -6.91 -23.35 -23.08
CA ARG A 227 -7.63 -24.32 -23.91
C ARG A 227 -6.77 -24.81 -25.08
N GLN A 228 -6.12 -23.89 -25.80
CA GLN A 228 -5.19 -24.24 -26.88
C GLN A 228 -3.98 -25.05 -26.38
N PHE A 229 -3.43 -24.70 -25.21
CA PHE A 229 -2.32 -25.43 -24.61
C PHE A 229 -2.72 -26.83 -24.14
N MET A 230 -3.90 -26.98 -23.56
CA MET A 230 -4.44 -28.29 -23.19
C MET A 230 -4.73 -29.14 -24.44
N GLU A 231 -5.39 -28.59 -25.46
CA GLU A 231 -5.66 -29.27 -26.74
C GLU A 231 -4.37 -29.73 -27.43
N TRP A 232 -3.31 -28.92 -27.38
CA TRP A 232 -2.00 -29.28 -27.93
C TRP A 232 -1.35 -30.46 -27.18
N ASN A 233 -1.44 -30.49 -25.84
CA ASN A 233 -0.92 -31.59 -25.02
C ASN A 233 -1.71 -32.88 -25.19
N THR A 234 -3.05 -32.84 -25.34
CA THR A 234 -3.85 -34.04 -25.59
C THR A 234 -3.51 -34.67 -26.93
N LEU A 235 -3.20 -33.87 -27.95
CA LEU A 235 -2.75 -34.36 -29.26
C LEU A 235 -1.40 -35.11 -29.19
N HIS A 236 -0.53 -34.78 -28.21
CA HIS A 236 0.80 -35.39 -28.09
C HIS A 236 0.87 -36.51 -27.02
N GLN A 237 -0.16 -36.69 -26.18
CA GLN A 237 -0.17 -37.71 -25.12
C GLN A 237 -0.67 -39.09 -25.52
N ASN A 238 -1.18 -39.28 -26.74
CA ASN A 238 -1.66 -40.58 -27.24
C ASN A 238 -0.58 -41.67 -27.40
N GLY A 239 0.66 -41.46 -26.95
CA GLY A 239 1.76 -42.41 -27.08
C GLY A 239 2.33 -42.98 -25.78
N ASN A 240 1.89 -42.54 -24.59
CA ASN A 240 2.49 -42.98 -23.32
C ASN A 240 1.52 -43.77 -22.46
N GLU A 241 1.64 -45.10 -22.49
CA GLU A 241 0.83 -46.11 -21.78
C GLU A 241 1.02 -46.15 -20.25
N HIS A 242 1.64 -45.14 -19.62
CA HIS A 242 2.03 -45.21 -18.21
C HIS A 242 1.07 -44.53 -17.22
N TRP A 243 -0.08 -44.03 -17.68
CA TRP A 243 -1.11 -43.46 -16.82
C TRP A 243 -2.40 -44.29 -16.91
N PRO A 244 -3.09 -44.52 -15.77
CA PRO A 244 -4.30 -45.34 -15.75
C PRO A 244 -5.37 -44.75 -16.67
N ASN A 245 -5.89 -45.59 -17.57
CA ASN A 245 -6.94 -45.26 -18.53
C ASN A 245 -8.26 -44.93 -17.80
N PHE A 246 -8.62 -43.64 -17.75
CA PHE A 246 -9.93 -43.14 -17.29
C PHE A 246 -10.95 -43.06 -18.44
N THR A 247 -11.05 -44.09 -19.28
CA THR A 247 -11.69 -44.00 -20.61
C THR A 247 -13.18 -44.38 -20.69
N THR A 248 -13.96 -44.40 -19.60
CA THR A 248 -15.39 -44.78 -19.70
C THR A 248 -16.41 -43.84 -19.04
N THR A 249 -16.07 -42.58 -18.82
CA THR A 249 -17.08 -41.55 -18.54
C THR A 249 -16.83 -40.31 -19.39
N THR A 250 -17.59 -40.21 -20.48
CA THR A 250 -17.63 -39.07 -21.42
C THR A 250 -18.36 -37.85 -20.84
N GLU A 251 -18.48 -37.76 -19.52
CA GLU A 251 -18.74 -36.50 -18.83
C GLU A 251 -17.40 -36.04 -18.29
N GLN A 252 -16.74 -35.14 -19.03
CA GLN A 252 -15.60 -34.38 -18.52
C GLN A 252 -16.03 -33.74 -17.20
N ASN A 253 -15.60 -34.32 -16.09
CA ASN A 253 -15.73 -33.71 -14.79
C ASN A 253 -14.79 -32.49 -14.79
N PRO A 254 -15.30 -31.24 -14.87
CA PRO A 254 -14.46 -30.04 -15.00
C PRO A 254 -13.73 -29.70 -13.69
N SER A 255 -13.57 -30.66 -12.80
CA SER A 255 -13.07 -30.50 -11.44
C SER A 255 -11.60 -30.88 -11.26
N SER A 256 -10.82 -31.07 -12.33
CA SER A 256 -9.35 -31.07 -12.20
C SER A 256 -8.87 -29.62 -12.02
N PRO A 257 -8.60 -29.17 -10.78
CA PRO A 257 -8.46 -27.77 -10.46
C PRO A 257 -6.97 -27.47 -10.42
N TRP A 258 -6.35 -27.28 -11.58
CA TRP A 258 -5.03 -26.65 -11.61
C TRP A 258 -5.24 -25.18 -11.29
N THR A 259 -5.09 -24.89 -10.01
CA THR A 259 -5.49 -23.66 -9.35
C THR A 259 -4.45 -22.58 -9.57
N HIS A 260 -4.88 -21.47 -10.17
CA HIS A 260 -4.05 -20.28 -10.25
C HIS A 260 -4.08 -19.53 -8.91
N PRO A 261 -2.97 -18.94 -8.46
CA PRO A 261 -2.97 -18.08 -7.28
C PRO A 261 -3.94 -16.89 -7.48
N ALA A 262 -4.84 -16.69 -6.53
CA ALA A 262 -5.70 -15.52 -6.44
C ALA A 262 -4.87 -14.27 -6.11
N TRP A 263 -5.32 -13.09 -6.56
CA TRP A 263 -4.66 -11.82 -6.26
C TRP A 263 -4.67 -11.55 -4.75
N LEU A 264 -3.57 -10.98 -4.22
CA LEU A 264 -3.37 -10.79 -2.78
C LEU A 264 -4.51 -10.01 -2.10
N TRP A 265 -5.11 -9.03 -2.79
CA TRP A 265 -6.24 -8.24 -2.32
C TRP A 265 -7.63 -8.90 -2.55
N LEU A 266 -7.70 -10.02 -3.29
CA LEU A 266 -8.93 -10.81 -3.48
C LEU A 266 -8.96 -12.09 -2.62
N ARG A 267 -7.91 -12.37 -1.85
CA ARG A 267 -7.76 -13.59 -1.03
C ARG A 267 -8.92 -13.79 -0.07
N GLY A 268 -9.28 -12.75 0.68
CA GLY A 268 -10.42 -12.77 1.58
C GLY A 268 -11.74 -13.19 0.90
N ARG A 269 -11.99 -12.69 -0.32
CA ARG A 269 -13.20 -13.00 -1.09
C ARG A 269 -13.19 -14.46 -1.57
N SER A 270 -12.09 -14.93 -2.14
CA SER A 270 -11.97 -16.31 -2.64
C SER A 270 -12.18 -17.34 -1.54
N LYS A 271 -11.60 -17.09 -0.35
CA LYS A 271 -11.77 -17.93 0.83
C LYS A 271 -13.20 -17.90 1.37
N ARG A 272 -13.84 -16.72 1.40
CA ARG A 272 -15.26 -16.60 1.76
C ARG A 272 -16.15 -17.39 0.81
N ASP A 273 -15.89 -17.36 -0.49
CA ASP A 273 -16.68 -18.13 -1.47
C ASP A 273 -16.51 -19.65 -1.28
N TRP A 274 -15.30 -20.10 -0.92
CA TRP A 274 -15.02 -21.47 -0.46
C TRP A 274 -15.86 -21.84 0.76
N VAL A 275 -15.80 -21.01 1.81
CA VAL A 275 -16.55 -21.21 3.06
C VAL A 275 -18.04 -21.21 2.78
N GLU A 276 -18.55 -20.33 1.92
CA GLU A 276 -19.97 -20.25 1.58
C GLU A 276 -20.45 -21.47 0.77
N LYS A 277 -19.61 -22.01 -0.13
CA LYS A 277 -19.89 -23.27 -0.86
C LYS A 277 -19.95 -24.46 0.10
N VAL A 278 -18.97 -24.60 1.00
CA VAL A 278 -18.97 -25.65 2.04
C VAL A 278 -20.16 -25.46 2.98
N TRP A 279 -20.46 -24.23 3.40
CA TRP A 279 -21.55 -23.90 4.30
C TRP A 279 -22.93 -24.22 3.71
N LYS A 280 -23.16 -23.94 2.42
CA LYS A 280 -24.42 -24.28 1.72
C LYS A 280 -24.66 -25.80 1.68
N THR A 281 -23.61 -26.60 1.66
CA THR A 281 -23.70 -28.07 1.68
C THR A 281 -24.14 -28.65 3.02
N TYR A 282 -23.96 -27.94 4.15
CA TYR A 282 -24.20 -28.47 5.50
C TYR A 282 -25.26 -27.72 6.34
N LYS A 283 -26.13 -26.95 5.69
CA LYS A 283 -26.99 -25.95 6.35
C LYS A 283 -28.36 -26.45 6.87
N LEU A 284 -28.48 -27.55 7.62
CA LEU A 284 -29.69 -27.80 8.45
C LEU A 284 -29.45 -28.69 9.71
N ARG A 285 -29.50 -28.06 10.91
CA ARG A 285 -30.04 -28.57 12.18
C ARG A 285 -30.30 -27.39 13.14
N PRO A 286 -31.30 -27.45 14.05
CA PRO A 286 -31.75 -26.30 14.84
C PRO A 286 -30.86 -26.05 16.08
N PRO A 287 -30.76 -24.80 16.56
CA PRO A 287 -29.95 -24.43 17.73
C PRO A 287 -30.78 -24.28 19.01
N ALA A 288 -30.12 -24.51 20.15
CA ALA A 288 -30.56 -24.08 21.47
C ALA A 288 -29.59 -23.02 22.02
N GLY A 289 -30.15 -21.92 22.55
CA GLY A 289 -29.64 -21.26 23.77
C GLY A 289 -28.62 -20.10 23.68
N GLN A 290 -29.13 -18.86 23.50
CA GLN A 290 -28.72 -17.55 24.07
C GLN A 290 -27.34 -16.87 23.78
N LYS A 291 -27.37 -15.52 23.65
CA LYS A 291 -26.25 -14.57 23.45
C LYS A 291 -26.49 -13.26 24.26
N GLY A 292 -25.41 -12.67 24.78
CA GLY A 292 -25.35 -11.31 25.35
C GLY A 292 -24.48 -10.34 24.51
N GLU A 293 -24.54 -9.05 24.82
CA GLU A 293 -24.02 -7.89 24.04
C GLU A 293 -22.64 -7.36 24.50
N PHE A 294 -21.92 -6.69 23.60
CA PHE A 294 -20.69 -5.92 23.85
C PHE A 294 -20.84 -4.47 23.37
N VAL A 295 -20.21 -3.55 24.10
CA VAL A 295 -20.21 -2.08 23.93
C VAL A 295 -18.91 -1.61 23.24
N LEU A 296 -18.99 -0.50 22.50
CA LEU A 296 -17.91 0.13 21.73
C LEU A 296 -17.39 1.39 22.46
N ASP A 297 -16.08 1.60 22.45
CA ASP A 297 -15.39 2.77 23.02
C ASP A 297 -14.94 3.70 21.88
N GLU A 298 -15.28 4.99 21.98
CA GLU A 298 -14.98 6.05 21.02
C GLU A 298 -14.05 7.08 21.68
N ASP A 299 -12.75 7.03 21.36
CA ASP A 299 -11.82 8.15 21.56
C ASP A 299 -10.63 8.02 20.59
N MET A 300 -10.71 8.66 19.43
CA MET A 300 -9.57 8.90 18.53
C MET A 300 -9.79 10.21 17.75
N ASP A 301 -9.90 11.31 18.48
CA ASP A 301 -9.90 12.67 17.93
C ASP A 301 -8.52 13.32 18.10
N ALA A 302 -7.51 12.74 17.44
CA ALA A 302 -6.18 13.34 17.32
C ALA A 302 -5.43 12.91 16.05
N LEU A 303 -6.13 12.60 14.96
CA LEU A 303 -5.50 12.26 13.68
C LEU A 303 -6.02 13.12 12.54
N ARG A 304 -5.67 14.40 12.60
CA ARG A 304 -5.96 15.36 11.54
C ARG A 304 -4.78 16.32 11.35
N ARG A 305 -3.78 15.91 10.55
CA ARG A 305 -3.16 16.72 9.47
C ARG A 305 -1.78 16.20 9.03
N SER A 306 -1.67 16.00 7.73
CA SER A 306 -0.49 16.26 6.91
C SER A 306 -0.98 16.20 5.48
N LEU A 307 -1.08 17.31 4.75
CA LEU A 307 -1.94 17.45 3.57
C LEU A 307 -1.71 16.39 2.47
N THR A 308 -0.49 15.89 2.28
CA THR A 308 -0.19 14.78 1.36
C THR A 308 -0.50 13.41 1.96
N PHE A 309 -0.19 13.18 3.23
CA PHE A 309 -0.67 12.01 3.97
C PHE A 309 -2.17 12.03 4.20
N THR A 310 -2.83 13.18 4.16
CA THR A 310 -4.26 13.37 4.41
C THR A 310 -5.01 13.16 3.13
N VAL A 311 -4.52 13.65 1.99
CA VAL A 311 -5.09 13.25 0.70
C VAL A 311 -4.85 11.77 0.46
N TYR A 312 -3.65 11.25 0.76
CA TYR A 312 -3.39 9.81 0.69
C TYR A 312 -4.27 9.04 1.68
N ALA A 313 -4.30 9.38 2.96
CA ALA A 313 -5.13 8.71 3.97
C ALA A 313 -6.62 8.85 3.69
N ILE A 314 -7.11 10.02 3.25
CA ILE A 314 -8.50 10.18 2.81
C ILE A 314 -8.75 9.30 1.60
N SER A 315 -7.82 9.22 0.64
CA SER A 315 -7.97 8.32 -0.51
C SER A 315 -7.99 6.85 -0.06
N GLN A 316 -7.15 6.45 0.89
CA GLN A 316 -7.06 5.10 1.43
C GLN A 316 -8.27 4.75 2.30
N ILE A 317 -8.71 5.65 3.18
CA ILE A 317 -9.94 5.52 3.99
C ILE A 317 -11.14 5.46 3.06
N SER A 318 -11.19 6.32 2.03
CA SER A 318 -12.28 6.30 1.04
C SER A 318 -12.26 5.01 0.23
N GLN A 319 -11.09 4.48 -0.14
CA GLN A 319 -10.96 3.15 -0.74
C GLN A 319 -11.44 2.05 0.21
N ILE A 320 -11.09 2.12 1.51
CA ILE A 320 -11.55 1.19 2.54
C ILE A 320 -13.07 1.27 2.67
N VAL A 321 -13.66 2.46 2.76
CA VAL A 321 -15.11 2.67 2.85
C VAL A 321 -15.81 2.16 1.59
N LEU A 322 -15.25 2.42 0.40
CA LEU A 322 -15.79 1.94 -0.87
C LEU A 322 -15.72 0.41 -0.99
N TRP A 323 -14.66 -0.18 -0.45
CA TRP A 323 -14.56 -1.63 -0.27
C TRP A 323 -15.61 -2.11 0.72
N MET A 324 -15.67 -1.55 1.92
CA MET A 324 -16.66 -1.90 2.94
C MET A 324 -18.08 -1.80 2.41
N TRP A 325 -18.40 -0.81 1.56
CA TRP A 325 -19.68 -0.72 0.87
C TRP A 325 -19.94 -1.92 -0.06
N ALA A 326 -18.95 -2.33 -0.86
CA ALA A 326 -19.07 -3.52 -1.70
C ALA A 326 -19.20 -4.84 -0.91
N PHE A 327 -18.72 -4.88 0.35
CA PHE A 327 -18.77 -6.08 1.20
C PHE A 327 -19.89 -6.06 2.24
N ALA A 328 -20.44 -4.90 2.56
CA ALA A 328 -21.61 -4.70 3.39
C ALA A 328 -22.82 -5.25 2.63
N GLY A 329 -23.08 -6.54 2.80
CA GLY A 329 -24.34 -7.12 2.36
C GLY A 329 -25.52 -6.40 3.04
N PRO A 330 -26.74 -6.52 2.48
CA PRO A 330 -27.89 -5.87 3.06
C PRO A 330 -28.13 -6.34 4.52
N PRO A 331 -28.42 -5.42 5.47
CA PRO A 331 -28.71 -5.78 6.85
C PRO A 331 -29.90 -6.75 6.94
N GLN A 332 -29.76 -7.79 7.77
CA GLN A 332 -30.72 -8.90 7.79
C GLN A 332 -32.02 -8.59 8.56
N GLN A 333 -31.99 -7.79 9.63
CA GLN A 333 -33.16 -7.51 10.47
C GLN A 333 -33.02 -6.19 11.25
N GLY A 334 -34.01 -5.31 11.10
CA GLY A 334 -34.18 -4.06 11.86
C GLY A 334 -35.42 -3.32 11.38
N LYS A 335 -36.24 -2.77 12.30
CA LYS A 335 -37.47 -2.02 11.94
C LYS A 335 -37.18 -0.61 11.43
N LEU A 336 -36.01 -0.05 11.72
CA LEU A 336 -35.80 1.39 11.61
C LEU A 336 -35.68 1.91 10.17
N LEU A 337 -35.32 1.09 9.18
CA LEU A 337 -35.12 1.54 7.79
C LEU A 337 -35.51 0.45 6.79
N SER A 338 -36.81 0.33 6.49
CA SER A 338 -37.35 -0.67 5.56
C SER A 338 -36.72 -0.60 4.15
N PHE A 339 -36.20 0.58 3.75
CA PHE A 339 -35.60 0.80 2.45
C PHE A 339 -34.20 0.15 2.26
N LEU A 340 -33.44 -0.05 3.35
CA LEU A 340 -32.08 -0.65 3.35
C LEU A 340 -32.06 -2.16 3.56
N ARG A 341 -33.18 -2.75 3.97
CA ARG A 341 -33.25 -4.18 4.29
C ARG A 341 -33.01 -5.03 3.05
N LYS A 342 -32.55 -6.27 3.25
CA LYS A 342 -32.56 -7.32 2.22
C LYS A 342 -33.95 -7.45 1.59
N GLY A 343 -34.04 -7.31 0.26
CA GLY A 343 -35.28 -7.25 -0.52
C GLY A 343 -35.95 -5.87 -0.59
N GLY A 344 -35.40 -4.85 0.08
CA GLY A 344 -35.82 -3.45 0.00
C GLY A 344 -35.42 -2.78 -1.33
N VAL A 345 -35.75 -1.49 -1.47
CA VAL A 345 -35.58 -0.75 -2.72
C VAL A 345 -34.10 -0.70 -3.16
N LEU A 346 -33.16 -0.46 -2.24
CA LEU A 346 -31.73 -0.41 -2.61
C LEU A 346 -31.16 -1.77 -3.00
N ASP A 347 -31.56 -2.84 -2.31
CA ASP A 347 -31.10 -4.19 -2.61
C ASP A 347 -31.61 -4.64 -3.99
N ARG A 348 -32.90 -4.38 -4.30
CA ARG A 348 -33.48 -4.64 -5.63
C ARG A 348 -32.79 -3.85 -6.74
N ASN A 349 -32.37 -2.63 -6.43
CA ASN A 349 -31.65 -1.76 -7.35
C ASN A 349 -30.15 -2.06 -7.44
N GLY A 350 -29.63 -3.07 -6.74
CA GLY A 350 -28.24 -3.53 -6.83
C GLY A 350 -27.22 -2.69 -6.06
N PHE A 351 -27.64 -1.87 -5.11
CA PHE A 351 -26.75 -1.01 -4.32
C PHE A 351 -25.70 -1.79 -3.52
N PHE A 352 -26.06 -2.96 -2.98
CA PHE A 352 -25.16 -3.81 -2.20
C PHE A 352 -24.34 -4.79 -3.05
N THR A 353 -24.53 -4.78 -4.37
CA THR A 353 -23.79 -5.61 -5.32
C THR A 353 -23.18 -4.77 -6.44
N PRO A 354 -22.43 -3.69 -6.12
CA PRO A 354 -21.92 -2.77 -7.13
C PRO A 354 -20.83 -3.39 -8.03
N THR A 355 -20.25 -4.53 -7.64
CA THR A 355 -19.17 -5.20 -8.38
C THR A 355 -19.65 -6.21 -9.43
N ASP A 356 -20.95 -6.34 -9.68
CA ASP A 356 -21.44 -7.28 -10.70
C ASP A 356 -21.19 -6.70 -12.11
N THR A 357 -20.17 -7.22 -12.79
CA THR A 357 -19.79 -6.75 -14.13
C THR A 357 -20.72 -7.22 -15.24
N ARG A 358 -21.61 -8.19 -14.98
CA ARG A 358 -22.48 -8.76 -16.02
C ARG A 358 -23.53 -7.75 -16.50
N THR A 359 -23.96 -6.85 -15.63
CA THR A 359 -24.96 -5.82 -15.93
C THR A 359 -24.43 -4.70 -16.80
N LEU A 360 -23.14 -4.38 -16.71
CA LEU A 360 -22.47 -3.31 -17.47
C LEU A 360 -22.42 -3.56 -18.99
N TRP A 361 -22.41 -4.82 -19.42
CA TRP A 361 -22.24 -5.18 -20.84
C TRP A 361 -23.52 -5.66 -21.52
N SER A 362 -24.63 -5.76 -20.79
CA SER A 362 -25.91 -6.13 -21.38
C SER A 362 -26.58 -4.89 -21.98
N ARG A 363 -26.87 -4.97 -23.29
CA ARG A 363 -27.48 -3.91 -24.10
C ARG A 363 -28.86 -3.48 -23.58
N GLU A 364 -29.60 -4.39 -22.95
CA GLU A 364 -30.95 -4.14 -22.44
C GLU A 364 -30.95 -3.42 -21.08
N THR A 365 -29.84 -3.45 -20.33
CA THR A 365 -29.75 -2.90 -18.97
C THR A 365 -28.83 -1.69 -18.85
N TYR A 366 -28.43 -1.09 -19.96
CA TYR A 366 -27.43 0.00 -19.96
C TYR A 366 -27.86 1.21 -19.10
N PHE A 367 -29.16 1.49 -19.01
CA PHE A 367 -29.73 2.57 -18.18
C PHE A 367 -30.38 2.09 -16.86
N SER A 368 -30.11 0.85 -16.43
CA SER A 368 -30.61 0.37 -15.13
C SER A 368 -29.89 1.06 -13.97
N LEU A 369 -30.58 1.31 -12.86
CA LEU A 369 -29.98 1.77 -11.59
C LEU A 369 -28.82 0.86 -11.15
N LYS A 370 -28.86 -0.44 -11.45
CA LYS A 370 -27.76 -1.38 -11.19
C LYS A 370 -26.47 -0.97 -11.91
N SER A 371 -26.60 -0.60 -13.18
CA SER A 371 -25.49 -0.14 -14.01
C SER A 371 -24.96 1.20 -13.50
N VAL A 372 -25.83 2.10 -13.02
CA VAL A 372 -25.42 3.36 -12.38
C VAL A 372 -24.57 3.12 -11.15
N TRP A 373 -24.98 2.21 -10.24
CA TRP A 373 -24.20 1.88 -9.05
C TRP A 373 -22.86 1.22 -9.38
N ALA A 374 -22.82 0.35 -10.39
CA ALA A 374 -21.58 -0.25 -10.86
C ALA A 374 -20.63 0.81 -11.45
N ILE A 375 -21.13 1.69 -12.34
CA ILE A 375 -20.34 2.80 -12.91
C ILE A 375 -19.81 3.71 -11.81
N LEU A 376 -20.65 4.07 -10.83
CA LEU A 376 -20.25 4.92 -9.72
C LEU A 376 -19.14 4.25 -8.89
N TRP A 377 -19.31 2.97 -8.56
CA TRP A 377 -18.32 2.23 -7.78
C TRP A 377 -16.99 2.08 -8.53
N TYR A 378 -17.00 1.62 -9.79
CA TYR A 378 -15.78 1.48 -10.59
C TYR A 378 -15.13 2.83 -10.89
N GLY A 379 -15.94 3.87 -11.12
CA GLY A 379 -15.48 5.24 -11.31
C GLY A 379 -14.74 5.76 -10.08
N LEU A 380 -15.36 5.66 -8.90
CA LEU A 380 -14.76 6.05 -7.62
C LEU A 380 -13.55 5.19 -7.26
N ALA A 381 -13.63 3.86 -7.43
CA ALA A 381 -12.50 2.96 -7.20
C ALA A 381 -11.31 3.32 -8.10
N SER A 382 -11.57 3.65 -9.36
CA SER A 382 -10.52 4.03 -10.32
C SER A 382 -9.95 5.40 -10.01
N THR A 383 -10.78 6.41 -9.73
CA THR A 383 -10.28 7.76 -9.40
C THR A 383 -9.52 7.78 -8.08
N LEU A 384 -10.01 7.09 -7.05
CA LEU A 384 -9.31 6.96 -5.76
C LEU A 384 -8.06 6.08 -5.89
N GLY A 385 -8.11 5.03 -6.72
CA GLY A 385 -6.98 4.15 -7.01
C GLY A 385 -5.85 4.89 -7.73
N ILE A 386 -6.17 5.52 -8.86
CA ILE A 386 -5.23 6.33 -9.65
C ILE A 386 -4.75 7.54 -8.84
N GLY A 387 -5.65 8.20 -8.09
CA GLY A 387 -5.29 9.27 -7.16
C GLY A 387 -4.32 8.80 -6.08
N GLY A 388 -4.52 7.60 -5.51
CA GLY A 388 -3.61 6.96 -4.57
C GLY A 388 -2.25 6.63 -5.19
N VAL A 389 -2.22 6.12 -6.43
CA VAL A 389 -0.98 5.90 -7.20
C VAL A 389 -0.25 7.23 -7.42
N PHE A 390 -0.94 8.25 -7.91
CA PHE A 390 -0.34 9.54 -8.23
C PHE A 390 0.15 10.27 -6.98
N THR A 391 -0.61 10.21 -5.88
CA THR A 391 -0.21 10.84 -4.62
C THR A 391 0.91 10.09 -3.91
N SER A 392 0.93 8.75 -3.97
CA SER A 392 2.03 7.96 -3.41
C SER A 392 3.30 8.10 -4.24
N ILE A 393 3.27 7.82 -5.54
CA ILE A 393 4.46 7.93 -6.40
C ILE A 393 4.87 9.38 -6.58
N GLY A 394 3.93 10.25 -6.94
CA GLY A 394 4.20 11.66 -7.15
C GLY A 394 4.63 12.33 -5.85
N GLY A 395 3.98 12.03 -4.72
CA GLY A 395 4.38 12.54 -3.41
C GLY A 395 5.74 12.02 -2.98
N THR A 396 5.99 10.71 -3.10
CA THR A 396 7.29 10.11 -2.74
C THR A 396 8.40 10.53 -3.70
N MET A 397 8.15 10.70 -5.00
CA MET A 397 9.12 11.29 -5.94
C MET A 397 9.38 12.76 -5.64
N MET A 398 8.34 13.55 -5.35
CA MET A 398 8.51 14.96 -4.98
C MET A 398 9.34 15.10 -3.70
N GLN A 399 9.17 14.18 -2.75
CA GLN A 399 10.00 14.08 -1.54
C GLN A 399 11.42 13.57 -1.83
N LEU A 400 11.57 12.49 -2.59
CA LEU A 400 12.86 11.84 -2.91
C LEU A 400 13.78 12.70 -3.76
N ILE A 401 13.22 13.39 -4.75
CA ILE A 401 13.96 14.34 -5.59
C ILE A 401 14.15 15.67 -4.83
N GLY A 402 13.49 15.83 -3.66
CA GLY A 402 13.46 17.07 -2.90
C GLY A 402 13.02 18.25 -3.76
N VAL A 403 12.11 18.03 -4.71
CA VAL A 403 11.91 18.89 -5.88
C VAL A 403 11.63 20.34 -5.48
N TYR A 404 11.03 20.56 -4.31
CA TYR A 404 10.67 21.89 -3.85
C TYR A 404 10.97 22.04 -2.35
N ARG A 405 12.00 22.81 -2.01
CA ARG A 405 11.98 23.58 -0.77
C ARG A 405 11.12 24.81 -1.03
N SER A 406 10.13 25.06 -0.18
CA SER A 406 9.34 26.29 -0.18
C SER A 406 9.31 26.83 1.23
N GLY A 407 9.28 28.16 1.38
CA GLY A 407 9.09 28.80 2.69
C GLY A 407 7.81 28.35 3.39
N LYS A 408 6.80 27.90 2.62
CA LYS A 408 5.56 27.30 3.16
C LYS A 408 5.79 26.00 3.94
N CYS A 409 6.83 25.23 3.60
CA CYS A 409 7.18 24.00 4.31
C CYS A 409 7.85 24.24 5.66
N LEU A 410 8.35 25.46 5.89
CA LEU A 410 9.03 25.86 7.13
C LEU A 410 8.06 26.43 8.17
N ILE A 411 6.79 26.68 7.79
CA ILE A 411 5.76 27.11 8.72
C ILE A 411 5.45 25.96 9.67
N ASN A 412 5.51 26.21 10.98
CA ASN A 412 5.18 25.22 12.00
C ASN A 412 3.70 24.78 11.88
N ALA A 413 3.41 23.52 12.19
CA ALA A 413 2.11 22.88 11.99
C ALA A 413 0.95 23.61 12.69
N GLU A 414 1.21 24.25 13.83
CA GLU A 414 0.23 25.07 14.56
C GLU A 414 -0.35 26.20 13.69
N TRP A 415 0.47 26.76 12.78
CA TRP A 415 0.13 27.92 11.97
C TRP A 415 -0.44 27.58 10.59
N TRP A 416 -0.48 26.30 10.21
CA TRP A 416 -1.00 25.89 8.89
C TRP A 416 -2.46 26.29 8.63
N THR A 417 -3.27 26.40 9.69
CA THR A 417 -4.67 26.85 9.58
C THR A 417 -4.90 28.30 9.93
N LYS A 418 -3.86 29.02 10.34
CA LYS A 418 -3.91 30.44 10.69
C LYS A 418 -2.75 31.13 9.95
N PRO A 419 -2.85 31.32 8.63
CA PRO A 419 -1.81 32.00 7.85
C PRO A 419 -1.75 33.46 8.28
N ASN A 420 -0.95 33.75 9.30
CA ASN A 420 -0.59 35.10 9.70
C ASN A 420 0.74 35.43 9.02
N GLY A 421 0.81 36.58 8.33
CA GLY A 421 2.05 37.04 7.70
C GLY A 421 3.20 37.28 8.68
N GLY A 422 2.89 37.42 9.98
CA GLY A 422 3.86 37.59 11.06
C GLY A 422 4.42 36.30 11.66
N VAL A 423 4.07 35.11 11.14
CA VAL A 423 4.64 33.86 11.64
C VAL A 423 6.13 33.83 11.31
N GLY A 424 6.96 33.65 12.33
CA GLY A 424 8.40 33.50 12.18
C GLY A 424 8.75 32.22 11.44
N VAL A 425 9.60 32.35 10.44
CA VAL A 425 10.14 31.26 9.63
C VAL A 425 11.65 31.28 9.78
N ILE A 426 12.18 30.17 10.27
CA ILE A 426 13.63 29.99 10.41
C ILE A 426 14.20 29.60 9.04
N ILE A 427 15.05 30.45 8.48
CA ILE A 427 15.68 30.24 7.15
C ILE A 427 17.16 29.85 7.26
N SER A 428 17.74 29.89 8.46
CA SER A 428 19.06 29.34 8.75
C SER A 428 19.05 27.80 8.68
N SER A 429 20.21 27.21 8.40
CA SER A 429 20.40 25.76 8.43
C SER A 429 21.31 25.34 9.58
N ASN A 430 21.18 24.10 10.07
CA ASN A 430 22.07 23.50 11.07
C ASN A 430 22.12 24.28 12.40
N TYR A 431 21.00 24.83 12.84
CA TYR A 431 20.90 25.53 14.12
C TYR A 431 20.61 24.58 15.29
N ALA A 432 20.94 24.98 16.52
CA ALA A 432 20.86 24.14 17.72
C ALA A 432 19.53 23.38 17.87
N LEU A 433 18.40 24.10 17.69
CA LEU A 433 17.07 23.54 17.85
C LEU A 433 16.74 22.49 16.78
N GLU A 434 17.17 22.68 15.52
CA GLU A 434 17.02 21.67 14.46
C GLU A 434 17.78 20.38 14.82
N ILE A 435 18.99 20.52 15.34
CA ILE A 435 19.83 19.39 15.77
C ILE A 435 19.21 18.67 16.97
N GLU A 436 18.69 19.42 17.94
CA GLU A 436 18.01 18.87 19.11
C GLU A 436 16.75 18.10 18.70
N ASP A 437 15.90 18.69 17.85
CA ASP A 437 14.68 18.05 17.37
C ASP A 437 14.98 16.82 16.51
N ALA A 438 16.01 16.88 15.66
CA ALA A 438 16.48 15.72 14.91
C ALA A 438 16.93 14.59 15.84
N LYS A 439 17.70 14.89 16.88
CA LYS A 439 18.17 13.88 17.85
C LYS A 439 17.02 13.33 18.69
N LYS A 440 16.12 14.19 19.17
CA LYS A 440 15.06 13.83 20.11
C LYS A 440 13.87 13.16 19.44
N HIS A 441 13.39 13.73 18.34
CA HIS A 441 12.15 13.32 17.71
C HIS A 441 12.38 12.42 16.50
N TRP A 442 13.32 12.75 15.61
CA TRP A 442 13.51 11.97 14.38
C TRP A 442 14.16 10.62 14.65
N ALA A 443 15.19 10.58 15.50
CA ALA A 443 15.81 9.31 15.89
C ALA A 443 14.80 8.41 16.63
N SER A 444 14.06 8.98 17.59
CA SER A 444 13.02 8.24 18.33
C SER A 444 11.90 7.75 17.42
N CYS A 445 11.43 8.57 16.47
CA CYS A 445 10.41 8.19 15.49
C CYS A 445 10.93 7.08 14.56
N GLY A 446 12.16 7.18 14.05
CA GLY A 446 12.78 6.15 13.23
C GLY A 446 12.95 4.81 13.97
N ILE A 447 13.41 4.86 15.23
CA ILE A 447 13.51 3.68 16.10
C ILE A 447 12.12 3.09 16.36
N THR A 448 11.13 3.92 16.70
CA THR A 448 9.76 3.48 16.98
C THR A 448 9.11 2.84 15.75
N ALA A 449 9.28 3.44 14.57
CA ALA A 449 8.80 2.89 13.30
C ALA A 449 9.47 1.55 12.98
N THR A 450 10.78 1.44 13.20
CA THR A 450 11.53 0.20 12.99
C THR A 450 11.10 -0.89 13.97
N MET A 451 10.95 -0.56 15.26
CA MET A 451 10.44 -1.46 16.28
C MET A 451 9.01 -1.90 15.99
N PHE A 452 8.14 -0.99 15.57
CA PHE A 452 6.77 -1.31 15.16
C PHE A 452 6.76 -2.28 13.97
N LEU A 453 7.52 -2.00 12.92
CA LEU A 453 7.66 -2.91 11.77
C LEU A 453 8.22 -4.27 12.20
N GLY A 454 9.21 -4.29 13.08
CA GLY A 454 9.78 -5.52 13.65
C GLY A 454 8.76 -6.34 14.45
N VAL A 455 7.96 -5.69 15.31
CA VAL A 455 6.88 -6.31 16.08
C VAL A 455 5.79 -6.83 15.16
N VAL A 456 5.33 -6.04 14.19
CA VAL A 456 4.29 -6.48 13.22
C VAL A 456 4.79 -7.66 12.39
N ALA A 457 6.05 -7.62 11.93
CA ALA A 457 6.66 -8.73 11.20
C ALA A 457 6.81 -9.98 12.09
N PHE A 458 7.24 -9.82 13.34
CA PHE A 458 7.34 -10.91 14.31
C PHE A 458 5.97 -11.51 14.63
N CYS A 459 4.95 -10.70 14.88
CA CYS A 459 3.57 -11.16 15.10
C CYS A 459 3.03 -11.88 13.87
N GLY A 460 3.28 -11.36 12.67
CA GLY A 460 2.92 -12.01 11.41
C GLY A 460 3.60 -13.38 11.25
N TRP A 461 4.91 -13.45 11.52
CA TRP A 461 5.68 -14.70 11.52
C TRP A 461 5.18 -15.70 12.56
N TRP A 462 4.99 -15.24 13.81
CA TRP A 462 4.51 -16.06 14.92
C TRP A 462 3.12 -16.64 14.63
N TYR A 463 2.21 -15.80 14.14
CA TYR A 463 0.88 -16.22 13.72
C TYR A 463 0.96 -17.28 12.62
N GLN A 464 1.74 -17.02 11.54
CA GLN A 464 1.94 -18.00 10.47
C GLN A 464 2.55 -19.31 10.98
N ARG A 465 3.51 -19.26 11.91
CA ARG A 465 4.13 -20.43 12.54
C ARG A 465 3.09 -21.24 13.31
N ARG A 466 2.33 -20.58 14.20
CA ARG A 466 1.28 -21.20 15.01
C ARG A 466 0.20 -21.85 14.15
N VAL A 467 -0.28 -21.16 13.11
CA VAL A 467 -1.28 -21.71 12.19
C VAL A 467 -0.73 -22.93 11.47
N ARG A 468 0.53 -22.92 11.04
CA ARG A 468 1.18 -24.10 10.42
C ARG A 468 1.32 -25.27 11.39
N ASP A 469 1.64 -25.01 12.65
CA ASP A 469 1.79 -26.06 13.65
C ASP A 469 0.42 -26.67 14.03
N LEU A 470 -0.61 -25.84 14.25
CA LEU A 470 -2.00 -26.30 14.45
C LEU A 470 -2.51 -27.10 13.24
N PHE A 471 -2.21 -26.61 12.03
CA PHE A 471 -2.54 -27.31 10.80
C PHE A 471 -1.87 -28.68 10.74
N ARG A 472 -0.56 -28.78 11.07
CA ARG A 472 0.17 -30.05 11.12
C ARG A 472 -0.43 -31.01 12.13
N GLU A 473 -0.80 -30.53 13.32
CA GLU A 473 -1.43 -31.35 14.35
C GLU A 473 -2.77 -31.91 13.88
N LEU A 474 -3.63 -31.06 13.30
CA LEU A 474 -4.92 -31.48 12.74
C LEU A 474 -4.77 -32.46 11.56
N VAL A 475 -3.73 -32.31 10.74
CA VAL A 475 -3.41 -33.25 9.66
C VAL A 475 -2.86 -34.57 10.20
N ASN A 476 -2.06 -34.54 11.27
CA ASN A 476 -1.53 -35.76 11.89
C ASN A 476 -2.62 -36.55 12.65
N ASP A 477 -3.64 -35.87 13.17
CA ASP A 477 -4.80 -36.53 13.79
C ASP A 477 -5.81 -37.09 12.75
N LEU A 478 -5.64 -36.74 11.48
CA LEU A 478 -6.48 -37.23 10.39
C LEU A 478 -6.20 -38.73 10.16
N GLY A 479 -7.19 -39.57 10.49
CA GLY A 479 -7.07 -41.04 10.42
C GLY A 479 -6.71 -41.71 11.75
N ASN A 480 -6.70 -40.95 12.87
CA ASN A 480 -6.52 -41.52 14.19
C ASN A 480 -7.78 -42.32 14.61
N PRO A 481 -7.68 -43.64 14.86
CA PRO A 481 -8.84 -44.49 15.13
C PRO A 481 -9.59 -44.16 16.42
N ARG A 482 -9.06 -43.27 17.27
CA ARG A 482 -9.71 -42.75 18.49
C ARG A 482 -10.63 -41.56 18.24
N THR A 483 -10.38 -40.76 17.20
CA THR A 483 -11.15 -39.54 16.88
C THR A 483 -12.06 -39.72 15.66
N ASP A 484 -11.92 -40.85 14.96
CA ASP A 484 -12.80 -41.27 13.88
C ASP A 484 -14.09 -41.91 14.40
N ARG A 485 -15.20 -41.50 13.79
CA ARG A 485 -16.55 -41.99 14.08
C ARG A 485 -16.67 -43.48 13.76
N GLU A 486 -17.16 -44.29 14.70
CA GLU A 486 -17.27 -45.75 14.54
C GLU A 486 -18.17 -46.17 13.37
N ASP A 487 -19.11 -45.32 12.96
CA ASP A 487 -19.98 -45.51 11.81
C ASP A 487 -19.24 -45.58 10.45
N VAL A 488 -18.01 -45.06 10.37
CA VAL A 488 -17.13 -45.24 9.19
C VAL A 488 -16.40 -46.59 9.22
N LYS A 489 -16.15 -47.16 10.41
CA LYS A 489 -15.55 -48.50 10.55
C LYS A 489 -16.51 -49.62 10.13
N ALA A 490 -17.81 -49.35 10.09
CA ALA A 490 -18.83 -50.34 9.74
C ALA A 490 -19.10 -50.47 8.21
N THR A 491 -18.46 -49.63 7.38
CA THR A 491 -18.68 -49.60 5.92
C THR A 491 -17.46 -50.04 5.08
N VAL A 492 -16.37 -50.44 5.74
CA VAL A 492 -15.21 -51.15 5.14
C VAL A 492 -15.20 -52.55 5.72
#